data_AF-A0A1S3AV88-F1
#
_entry.id   AF-A0A1S3AV88-F1
#
_cell.length_a   1.000
_cell.length_b   1.000
_cell.length_c   1.000
_cell.angle_alpha   90.00
_cell.angle_beta   90.00
_cell.angle_gamma   90.00
#
_symmetry.space_group_name_H-M   'P 1'
#
loop_
_entity.id
_entity.type
_entity.pdbx_description
1 polymer ?
#
loop_
_entity_poly.entity_id
_entity_poly.type
_entity_poly.pdbx_seq_one_letter_code
_entity_poly.pdbx_strand_id
1 'polypeptide(L)'
;MLMLIKEGKLSEQSADSLPNGSSIGEFCDYLKDRRISLELQESRSVEAAAGLMEKLRAQLQPFRLDTDESSLWEAVRLSGKLSKAKRNKQWRKRKRKRIAESLAKERESFDQVDMEADEWRAREIAKDIAKRKVEKMKEIARIKAKEEKKKLDSELELALIVEKLQELRSIRIQKLKKQGHFLPEEDDKFLEKVRAAVEEEERQALAAADTDAAKDAIATAEVSRKTVPTYPESRDPDSATDRSEERIDQRSAGADDKVSNTSTNKEPGKQFGEVQGYGRMYDYAANLPMEFYHYYYGSNTDMGTLIEVRRSWDAFIRPGGSRIPGHWVEPPPPADEIWAAYLVPQK
;
A
#
# COMPACT_ATOMS: atom_id res chain seq x y z
N MET A 1 -51.84 38.39 -26.20
CA MET A 1 -52.36 38.04 -27.54
C MET A 1 -53.36 39.07 -28.05
N LEU A 2 -54.56 39.22 -27.46
CA LEU A 2 -55.54 40.24 -27.91
C LEU A 2 -54.96 41.67 -27.95
N MET A 3 -54.24 42.09 -26.91
CA MET A 3 -53.52 43.38 -26.88
C MET A 3 -52.46 43.54 -27.99
N LEU A 4 -51.78 42.46 -28.37
CA LEU A 4 -50.78 42.48 -29.44
C LEU A 4 -51.42 42.62 -30.83
N ILE A 5 -52.62 42.07 -31.01
CA ILE A 5 -53.43 42.21 -32.23
C ILE A 5 -54.01 43.63 -32.32
N LYS A 6 -54.43 44.22 -31.18
CA LYS A 6 -55.00 45.57 -31.10
C LYS A 6 -53.98 46.69 -31.31
N GLU A 7 -52.76 46.54 -30.78
CA GLU A 7 -51.70 47.55 -30.86
C GLU A 7 -51.01 47.65 -32.23
N GLY A 8 -51.37 46.81 -33.22
CA GLY A 8 -50.83 46.91 -34.57
C GLY A 8 -49.29 46.80 -34.64
N LYS A 9 -48.64 46.21 -33.64
CA LYS A 9 -47.17 45.97 -33.61
C LYS A 9 -46.80 44.77 -34.49
N LEU A 10 -47.17 44.86 -35.76
CA LEU A 10 -46.83 43.90 -36.83
C LEU A 10 -46.16 44.59 -38.02
N SER A 11 -45.64 45.81 -37.84
CA SER A 11 -44.84 46.47 -38.87
C SER A 11 -43.40 46.60 -38.40
N GLU A 12 -42.53 45.79 -39.03
CA GLU A 12 -41.09 45.99 -39.18
C GLU A 12 -40.30 46.38 -37.91
N GLN A 13 -39.91 45.38 -37.12
CA GLN A 13 -38.54 45.24 -36.60
C GLN A 13 -38.41 44.00 -35.70
N SER A 14 -37.28 43.30 -35.85
CA SER A 14 -36.84 42.11 -35.11
C SER A 14 -37.56 40.79 -35.43
N ALA A 15 -37.30 40.29 -36.64
CA ALA A 15 -37.37 38.87 -36.94
C ALA A 15 -36.17 38.14 -36.33
N ASP A 16 -36.02 38.20 -35.02
CA ASP A 16 -35.13 37.32 -34.26
C ASP A 16 -35.53 37.39 -32.78
N SER A 17 -35.98 36.25 -32.25
CA SER A 17 -36.37 35.98 -30.84
C SER A 17 -37.87 36.08 -30.50
N LEU A 18 -38.70 35.14 -30.97
CA LEU A 18 -39.70 34.41 -30.17
C LEU A 18 -40.45 33.37 -31.05
N PRO A 19 -40.73 32.13 -30.57
CA PRO A 19 -41.34 31.06 -31.39
C PRO A 19 -42.87 31.17 -31.54
N ASN A 20 -43.46 32.37 -31.45
CA ASN A 20 -44.92 32.55 -31.33
C ASN A 20 -45.61 33.22 -32.53
N GLY A 21 -44.93 33.36 -33.67
CA GLY A 21 -45.49 34.00 -34.87
C GLY A 21 -46.70 33.26 -35.50
N SER A 22 -46.77 31.92 -35.39
CA SER A 22 -47.86 31.11 -35.99
C SER A 22 -49.19 31.23 -35.22
N SER A 23 -49.12 31.22 -33.88
CA SER A 23 -50.30 31.10 -33.03
C SER A 23 -51.24 32.31 -33.03
N ILE A 24 -50.73 33.51 -33.37
CA ILE A 24 -51.51 34.76 -33.33
C ILE A 24 -52.31 34.96 -34.64
N GLY A 25 -51.73 34.58 -35.79
CA GLY A 25 -52.40 34.63 -37.10
C GLY A 25 -53.57 33.64 -37.17
N GLU A 26 -53.32 32.40 -36.77
CA GLU A 26 -54.34 31.34 -36.68
C GLU A 26 -55.53 31.75 -35.79
N PHE A 27 -55.27 32.49 -34.70
CA PHE A 27 -56.32 33.00 -33.83
C PHE A 27 -57.14 34.13 -34.46
N CYS A 28 -56.51 35.00 -35.27
CA CYS A 28 -57.21 36.04 -36.01
C CYS A 28 -58.12 35.45 -37.09
N ASP A 29 -57.62 34.44 -37.81
CA ASP A 29 -58.40 33.75 -38.84
C ASP A 29 -59.56 32.96 -38.22
N TYR A 30 -59.34 32.32 -37.07
CA TYR A 30 -60.41 31.71 -36.28
C TYR A 30 -61.51 32.70 -35.87
N LEU A 31 -61.15 33.92 -35.43
CA LEU A 31 -62.13 34.94 -35.07
C LEU A 31 -62.93 35.42 -36.29
N LYS A 32 -62.28 35.55 -37.45
CA LYS A 32 -62.94 35.91 -38.72
C LYS A 32 -63.89 34.81 -39.19
N ASP A 33 -63.46 33.54 -39.17
CA ASP A 33 -64.27 32.39 -39.55
C ASP A 33 -65.54 32.26 -38.70
N ARG A 34 -65.44 32.58 -37.41
CA ARG A 34 -66.59 32.58 -36.49
C ARG A 34 -67.37 33.90 -36.44
N ARG A 35 -66.99 34.90 -37.25
CA ARG A 35 -67.58 36.25 -37.27
C ARG A 35 -67.62 36.91 -35.88
N ILE A 36 -66.60 36.67 -35.05
CA ILE A 36 -66.47 37.28 -33.73
C ILE A 36 -65.60 38.53 -33.88
N SER A 37 -66.16 39.71 -33.61
CA SER A 37 -65.37 40.94 -33.56
C SER A 37 -64.34 40.88 -32.43
N LEU A 38 -63.14 41.39 -32.66
CA LEU A 38 -62.06 41.44 -31.67
C LEU A 38 -62.53 42.11 -30.36
N GLU A 39 -63.30 43.20 -30.46
CA GLU A 39 -63.85 43.93 -29.31
C GLU A 39 -64.81 43.07 -28.46
N LEU A 40 -65.61 42.21 -29.10
CA LEU A 40 -66.51 41.27 -28.42
C LEU A 40 -65.74 40.14 -27.75
N GLN A 41 -64.65 39.67 -28.36
CA GLN A 41 -63.77 38.68 -27.74
C GLN A 41 -63.00 39.28 -26.55
N GLU A 42 -62.57 40.54 -26.67
CA GLU A 42 -61.97 41.30 -25.57
C GLU A 42 -62.95 41.46 -24.41
N SER A 43 -64.18 41.92 -24.65
CA SER A 43 -65.18 42.08 -23.59
C SER A 43 -65.50 40.77 -22.88
N ARG A 44 -65.70 39.68 -23.63
CA ARG A 44 -65.89 38.33 -23.06
C ARG A 44 -64.70 37.85 -22.25
N SER A 45 -63.48 38.14 -22.70
CA SER A 45 -62.26 37.75 -21.96
C SER A 45 -62.11 38.52 -20.65
N VAL A 46 -62.45 39.83 -20.66
CA VAL A 46 -62.43 40.68 -19.47
C VAL A 46 -63.52 40.26 -18.49
N GLU A 47 -64.72 39.96 -18.98
CA GLU A 47 -65.84 39.47 -18.15
C GLU A 47 -65.51 38.09 -17.55
N ALA A 48 -64.94 37.17 -18.34
CA ALA A 48 -64.49 35.88 -17.83
C ALA A 48 -63.38 36.04 -16.77
N ALA A 49 -62.43 36.95 -16.98
CA ALA A 49 -61.39 37.26 -16.02
C ALA A 49 -61.96 37.91 -14.74
N ALA A 50 -62.92 38.82 -14.88
CA ALA A 50 -63.61 39.45 -13.76
C ALA A 50 -64.40 38.42 -12.94
N GLY A 51 -65.14 37.53 -13.59
CA GLY A 51 -65.86 36.44 -12.94
C GLY A 51 -64.94 35.42 -12.26
N LEU A 52 -63.77 35.13 -12.84
CA LEU A 52 -62.74 34.30 -12.18
C LEU A 52 -62.16 35.01 -10.95
N MET A 53 -61.85 36.30 -11.06
CA MET A 53 -61.38 37.09 -9.92
C MET A 53 -62.43 37.17 -8.81
N GLU A 54 -63.71 37.30 -9.15
CA GLU A 54 -64.80 37.31 -8.18
C GLU A 54 -64.96 35.95 -7.50
N LYS A 55 -64.90 34.85 -8.25
CA LYS A 55 -64.90 33.48 -7.68
C LYS A 55 -63.70 33.25 -6.75
N LEU A 56 -62.50 33.66 -7.16
CA LEU A 56 -61.31 33.58 -6.32
C LEU A 56 -61.44 34.46 -5.08
N ARG A 57 -62.00 35.66 -5.19
CA ARG A 57 -62.26 36.53 -4.03
C ARG A 57 -63.28 35.90 -3.08
N ALA A 58 -64.35 35.30 -3.58
CA ALA A 58 -65.33 34.60 -2.76
C ALA A 58 -64.73 33.37 -2.07
N GLN A 59 -63.89 32.59 -2.77
CA GLN A 59 -63.17 31.45 -2.18
C GLN A 59 -62.11 31.87 -1.16
N LEU A 60 -61.49 33.03 -1.34
CA LEU A 60 -60.50 33.59 -0.41
C LEU A 60 -61.13 34.44 0.70
N GLN A 61 -62.42 34.78 0.61
CA GLN A 61 -63.13 35.56 1.63
C GLN A 61 -63.04 34.93 3.03
N PRO A 62 -63.19 33.61 3.23
CA PRO A 62 -63.03 32.98 4.54
C PRO A 62 -61.60 33.06 5.10
N PHE A 63 -60.61 33.32 4.24
CA PHE A 63 -59.20 33.51 4.62
C PHE A 63 -58.81 34.98 4.70
N ARG A 64 -59.72 35.90 4.35
CA ARG A 64 -59.53 37.32 4.68
C ARG A 64 -59.60 37.39 6.19
N LEU A 65 -58.43 37.56 6.78
CA LEU A 65 -58.25 37.89 8.18
C LEU A 65 -59.02 39.20 8.41
N ASP A 66 -60.26 39.10 8.88
CA ASP A 66 -60.76 40.13 9.76
C ASP A 66 -59.69 40.26 10.84
N THR A 67 -59.20 41.46 11.09
CA THR A 67 -58.16 41.75 12.09
C THR A 67 -58.72 41.53 13.49
N ASP A 68 -59.06 40.28 13.78
CA ASP A 68 -59.49 39.81 15.08
C ASP A 68 -58.21 39.52 15.86
N GLU A 69 -58.09 40.11 17.04
CA GLU A 69 -56.87 40.04 17.88
C GLU A 69 -56.37 38.60 18.04
N SER A 70 -57.29 37.63 18.16
CA SER A 70 -57.00 36.20 18.21
C SER A 70 -56.16 35.70 17.02
N SER A 71 -56.48 36.14 15.80
CA SER A 71 -55.78 35.74 14.56
C SER A 71 -54.35 36.28 14.48
N LEU A 72 -54.10 37.48 15.03
CA LEU A 72 -52.77 38.09 15.10
C LEU A 72 -51.85 37.30 16.04
N TRP A 73 -52.35 36.91 17.22
CA TRP A 73 -51.59 36.08 18.16
C TRP A 73 -51.28 34.69 17.59
N GLU A 74 -52.20 34.11 16.81
CA GLU A 74 -51.92 32.85 16.10
C GLU A 74 -50.82 33.01 15.04
N ALA A 75 -50.84 34.09 14.27
CA ALA A 75 -49.79 34.40 13.29
C ALA A 75 -48.42 34.58 13.95
N VAL A 76 -48.35 35.31 15.08
CA VAL A 76 -47.13 35.46 15.89
C VAL A 76 -46.65 34.11 16.40
N ARG A 77 -47.54 33.28 16.95
CA ARG A 77 -47.21 31.92 17.43
C ARG A 77 -46.68 31.03 16.31
N LEU A 78 -47.29 31.06 15.12
CA LEU A 78 -46.84 30.29 13.95
C LEU A 78 -45.47 30.78 13.45
N SER A 79 -45.24 32.09 13.42
CA SER A 79 -43.93 32.66 13.06
C SER A 79 -42.83 32.24 14.03
N GLY A 80 -43.14 32.13 15.33
CA GLY A 80 -42.25 31.62 16.36
C GLY A 80 -41.93 30.13 16.16
N LYS A 81 -42.94 29.31 15.86
CA LYS A 81 -42.75 27.88 15.52
C LYS A 81 -41.87 27.70 14.28
N LEU A 82 -42.11 28.51 13.24
CA LEU A 82 -41.31 28.48 12.00
C LEU A 82 -39.84 28.87 12.25
N SER A 83 -39.62 29.92 13.04
CA SER A 83 -38.27 30.37 13.42
C SER A 83 -37.54 29.32 14.28
N LYS A 84 -38.24 28.68 15.23
CA LYS A 84 -37.70 27.56 16.01
C LYS A 84 -37.36 26.37 15.12
N ALA A 85 -38.21 26.02 14.16
CA ALA A 85 -37.96 24.94 13.21
C ALA A 85 -36.74 25.23 12.33
N LYS A 86 -36.59 26.46 11.82
CA LYS A 86 -35.40 26.90 11.06
C LYS A 86 -34.12 26.77 11.89
N ARG A 87 -34.12 27.27 13.14
CA ARG A 87 -32.99 27.17 14.06
C ARG A 87 -32.62 25.71 14.36
N ASN A 88 -33.63 24.88 14.64
CA ASN A 88 -33.43 23.44 14.92
C ASN A 88 -32.86 22.71 13.69
N LYS A 89 -33.34 23.02 12.48
CA LYS A 89 -32.80 22.46 11.23
C LYS A 89 -31.32 22.83 11.06
N GLN A 90 -30.96 24.09 11.27
CA GLN A 90 -29.56 24.55 11.20
C GLN A 90 -28.70 23.88 12.28
N TRP A 91 -29.20 23.79 13.51
CA TRP A 91 -28.48 23.12 14.60
C TRP A 91 -28.26 21.63 14.31
N ARG A 92 -29.26 20.89 13.82
CA ARG A 92 -29.12 19.49 13.41
C ARG A 92 -28.11 19.34 12.27
N LYS A 93 -28.10 20.26 11.30
CA LYS A 93 -27.10 20.28 10.22
C LYS A 93 -25.69 20.46 10.78
N ARG A 94 -25.48 21.45 11.66
CA ARG A 94 -24.18 21.69 12.31
C ARG A 94 -23.75 20.52 13.20
N LYS A 95 -24.67 19.89 13.92
CA LYS A 95 -24.38 18.70 14.75
C LYS A 95 -23.93 17.52 13.88
N ARG A 96 -24.67 17.20 12.82
CA ARG A 96 -24.26 16.15 11.86
C ARG A 96 -22.92 16.44 11.21
N LYS A 97 -22.67 17.70 10.83
CA LYS A 97 -21.38 18.11 10.26
C LYS A 97 -20.23 17.86 11.24
N ARG A 98 -20.37 18.28 12.50
CA ARG A 98 -19.34 18.03 13.52
C ARG A 98 -19.09 16.55 13.79
N ILE A 99 -20.14 15.73 13.79
CA ILE A 99 -20.00 14.26 13.94
C ILE A 99 -19.31 13.65 12.72
N ALA A 100 -19.66 14.09 11.50
CA ALA A 100 -19.00 13.62 10.29
C ALA A 100 -17.52 14.04 10.27
N GLU A 101 -17.20 15.26 10.70
CA GLU A 101 -15.83 15.76 10.84
C GLU A 101 -15.05 14.96 11.89
N SER A 102 -15.64 14.60 13.04
CA SER A 102 -14.95 13.79 14.04
C SER A 102 -14.69 12.36 13.54
N LEU A 103 -15.68 11.75 12.88
CA LEU A 103 -15.53 10.42 12.29
C LEU A 103 -14.52 10.41 11.13
N ALA A 104 -14.45 11.49 10.33
CA ALA A 104 -13.45 11.62 9.28
C ALA A 104 -12.04 11.70 9.86
N LYS A 105 -11.83 12.54 10.89
CA LYS A 105 -10.54 12.62 11.59
C LYS A 105 -10.12 11.30 12.21
N GLU A 106 -11.07 10.56 12.81
CA GLU A 106 -10.80 9.26 13.38
C GLU A 106 -10.33 8.25 12.32
N ARG A 107 -11.00 8.23 11.15
CA ARG A 107 -10.56 7.42 10.00
C ARG A 107 -9.19 7.82 9.49
N GLU A 108 -8.94 9.12 9.31
CA GLU A 108 -7.63 9.64 8.90
C GLU A 108 -6.53 9.23 9.88
N SER A 109 -6.81 9.22 11.20
CA SER A 109 -5.86 8.72 12.19
C SER A 109 -5.59 7.22 12.05
N PHE A 110 -6.60 6.41 11.76
CA PHE A 110 -6.40 4.98 11.48
C PHE A 110 -5.57 4.77 10.21
N ASP A 111 -5.90 5.48 9.14
CA ASP A 111 -5.17 5.41 7.87
C ASP A 111 -3.69 5.82 8.07
N GLN A 112 -3.40 6.83 8.89
CA GLN A 112 -2.03 7.22 9.24
C GLN A 112 -1.28 6.12 9.97
N VAL A 113 -1.89 5.48 10.97
CA VAL A 113 -1.26 4.38 11.72
C VAL A 113 -1.01 3.17 10.82
N ASP A 114 -1.94 2.85 9.92
CA ASP A 114 -1.77 1.77 8.95
C ASP A 114 -0.61 2.07 7.98
N MET A 115 -0.54 3.31 7.47
CA MET A 115 0.60 3.75 6.65
C MET A 115 1.92 3.66 7.41
N GLU A 116 1.98 4.11 8.67
CA GLU A 116 3.19 4.01 9.49
C GLU A 116 3.63 2.57 9.72
N ALA A 117 2.67 1.65 9.92
CA ALA A 117 2.94 0.23 10.07
C ALA A 117 3.51 -0.39 8.78
N ASP A 118 2.93 -0.05 7.64
CA ASP A 118 3.41 -0.51 6.33
C ASP A 118 4.79 0.06 6.01
N GLU A 119 5.05 1.33 6.30
CA GLU A 119 6.36 1.93 6.17
C GLU A 119 7.39 1.24 7.08
N TRP A 120 7.03 0.95 8.32
CA TRP A 120 7.92 0.25 9.25
C TRP A 120 8.25 -1.16 8.73
N ARG A 121 7.26 -1.90 8.23
CA ARG A 121 7.47 -3.21 7.59
C ARG A 121 8.39 -3.11 6.38
N ALA A 122 8.16 -2.14 5.51
CA ALA A 122 8.99 -1.91 4.33
C ALA A 122 10.46 -1.62 4.73
N ARG A 123 10.68 -0.80 5.76
CA ARG A 123 12.02 -0.52 6.30
C ARG A 123 12.68 -1.79 6.83
N GLU A 124 11.96 -2.63 7.57
CA GLU A 124 12.55 -3.85 8.15
C GLU A 124 12.87 -4.90 7.08
N ILE A 125 11.98 -5.08 6.09
CA ILE A 125 12.23 -5.92 4.92
C ILE A 125 13.47 -5.42 4.17
N ALA A 126 13.61 -4.11 3.98
CA ALA A 126 14.78 -3.53 3.31
C ALA A 126 16.08 -3.78 4.09
N LYS A 127 16.07 -3.63 5.42
CA LYS A 127 17.22 -3.96 6.29
C LYS A 127 17.59 -5.43 6.16
N ASP A 128 16.62 -6.34 6.19
CA ASP A 128 16.90 -7.77 6.06
C ASP A 128 17.43 -8.14 4.68
N ILE A 129 16.91 -7.53 3.62
CA ILE A 129 17.45 -7.70 2.27
C ILE A 129 18.91 -7.20 2.23
N ALA A 130 19.21 -6.06 2.84
CA ALA A 130 20.57 -5.51 2.91
C ALA A 130 21.52 -6.43 3.69
N LYS A 131 21.10 -6.93 4.86
CA LYS A 131 21.87 -7.91 5.66
C LYS A 131 22.18 -9.17 4.84
N ARG A 132 21.17 -9.75 4.19
CA ARG A 132 21.36 -10.94 3.32
C ARG A 132 22.31 -10.67 2.16
N LYS A 133 22.27 -9.47 1.56
CA LYS A 133 23.24 -9.10 0.50
C LYS A 133 24.66 -9.03 1.03
N VAL A 134 24.87 -8.42 2.20
CA VAL A 134 26.19 -8.35 2.85
C VAL A 134 26.71 -9.73 3.22
N GLU A 135 25.84 -10.60 3.76
CA GLU A 135 26.20 -11.99 4.07
C GLU A 135 26.60 -12.77 2.82
N LYS A 136 25.85 -12.65 1.72
CA LYS A 136 26.22 -13.25 0.43
C LYS A 136 27.57 -12.74 -0.08
N MET A 137 27.82 -11.43 0.01
CA MET A 137 29.13 -10.86 -0.37
C MET A 137 30.27 -11.39 0.50
N LYS A 138 30.04 -11.52 1.83
CA LYS A 138 31.02 -12.12 2.74
C LYS A 138 31.30 -13.58 2.40
N GLU A 139 30.28 -14.34 2.02
CA GLU A 139 30.47 -15.74 1.63
C GLU A 139 31.25 -15.86 0.32
N ILE A 140 30.93 -15.02 -0.68
CA ILE A 140 31.73 -14.95 -1.91
C ILE A 140 33.19 -14.59 -1.60
N ALA A 141 33.44 -13.63 -0.71
CA ALA A 141 34.79 -13.25 -0.32
C ALA A 141 35.53 -14.40 0.39
N ARG A 142 34.84 -15.18 1.24
CA ARG A 142 35.44 -16.37 1.88
C ARG A 142 35.78 -17.47 0.88
N ILE A 143 34.92 -17.71 -0.10
CA ILE A 143 35.17 -18.70 -1.16
C ILE A 143 36.41 -18.29 -1.96
N LYS A 144 36.47 -17.04 -2.43
CA LYS A 144 37.64 -16.52 -3.15
C LYS A 144 38.93 -16.63 -2.33
N ALA A 145 38.89 -16.23 -1.06
CA ALA A 145 40.06 -16.34 -0.18
C ALA A 145 40.51 -17.80 0.04
N LYS A 146 39.58 -18.75 0.10
CA LYS A 146 39.92 -20.18 0.18
C LYS A 146 40.52 -20.70 -1.13
N GLU A 147 40.01 -20.27 -2.27
CA GLU A 147 40.55 -20.62 -3.59
C GLU A 147 41.97 -20.08 -3.77
N GLU A 148 42.21 -18.82 -3.41
CA GLU A 148 43.55 -18.22 -3.44
C GLU A 148 44.52 -18.95 -2.51
N LYS A 149 44.09 -19.29 -1.30
CA LYS A 149 44.92 -20.12 -0.39
C LYS A 149 45.30 -21.46 -1.02
N LYS A 150 44.35 -22.17 -1.62
CA LYS A 150 44.63 -23.44 -2.29
C LYS A 150 45.62 -23.29 -3.45
N LYS A 151 45.54 -22.19 -4.20
CA LYS A 151 46.50 -21.88 -5.27
C LYS A 151 47.90 -21.67 -4.69
N LEU A 152 48.02 -20.81 -3.68
CA LEU A 152 49.29 -20.56 -2.99
C LEU A 152 49.87 -21.83 -2.36
N ASP A 153 49.04 -22.67 -1.75
CA ASP A 153 49.47 -23.94 -1.17
C ASP A 153 50.06 -24.86 -2.26
N SER A 154 49.43 -24.94 -3.44
CA SER A 154 49.96 -25.74 -4.56
C SER A 154 51.25 -25.18 -5.17
N GLU A 155 51.39 -23.86 -5.21
CA GLU A 155 52.64 -23.19 -5.65
C GLU A 155 53.77 -23.43 -4.65
N LEU A 156 53.47 -23.39 -3.35
CA LEU A 156 54.41 -23.68 -2.28
C LEU A 156 54.87 -25.14 -2.30
N GLU A 157 53.96 -26.09 -2.52
CA GLU A 157 54.31 -27.51 -2.70
C GLU A 157 55.28 -27.71 -3.87
N LEU A 158 55.02 -27.04 -5.01
CA LEU A 158 55.91 -27.10 -6.17
C LEU A 158 57.28 -26.50 -5.85
N ALA A 159 57.33 -25.35 -5.18
CA ALA A 159 58.57 -24.70 -4.77
C ALA A 159 59.41 -25.62 -3.85
N LEU A 160 58.77 -26.30 -2.90
CA LEU A 160 59.42 -27.28 -2.03
C LEU A 160 59.99 -28.46 -2.82
N ILE A 161 59.26 -29.00 -3.80
CA ILE A 161 59.77 -30.08 -4.65
C ILE A 161 61.01 -29.63 -5.43
N VAL A 162 60.97 -28.41 -6.00
CA VAL A 162 62.11 -27.83 -6.73
C VAL A 162 63.32 -27.66 -5.83
N GLU A 163 63.14 -27.15 -4.60
CA GLU A 163 64.23 -27.03 -3.62
C GLU A 163 64.85 -28.39 -3.31
N LYS A 164 64.04 -29.43 -3.07
CA LYS A 164 64.54 -30.79 -2.83
C LYS A 164 65.25 -31.39 -4.04
N LEU A 165 64.79 -31.11 -5.26
CA LEU A 165 65.49 -31.51 -6.48
C LEU A 165 66.84 -30.79 -6.64
N GLN A 166 66.91 -29.50 -6.30
CA GLN A 166 68.15 -28.73 -6.29
C GLN A 166 69.14 -29.26 -5.25
N GLU A 167 68.68 -29.59 -4.03
CA GLU A 167 69.49 -30.24 -3.00
C GLU A 167 70.06 -31.58 -3.52
N LEU A 168 69.22 -32.45 -4.10
CA LEU A 168 69.63 -33.73 -4.67
C LEU A 168 70.65 -33.56 -5.81
N ARG A 169 70.43 -32.57 -6.69
CA ARG A 169 71.37 -32.21 -7.75
C ARG A 169 72.72 -31.80 -7.17
N SER A 170 72.73 -30.94 -6.14
CA SER A 170 73.96 -30.48 -5.49
C SER A 170 74.75 -31.65 -4.88
N ILE A 171 74.09 -32.59 -4.23
CA ILE A 171 74.70 -33.79 -3.65
C ILE A 171 75.28 -34.69 -4.75
N ARG A 172 74.54 -34.89 -5.85
CA ARG A 172 75.01 -35.69 -6.99
C ARG A 172 76.23 -35.07 -7.66
N ILE A 173 76.22 -33.75 -7.85
CA ILE A 173 77.36 -32.98 -8.37
C ILE A 173 78.58 -33.14 -7.46
N GLN A 174 78.41 -32.98 -6.15
CA GLN A 174 79.51 -33.17 -5.19
C GLN A 174 80.05 -34.61 -5.21
N LYS A 175 79.18 -35.62 -5.35
CA LYS A 175 79.59 -37.02 -5.49
C LYS A 175 80.41 -37.24 -6.76
N LEU A 176 79.95 -36.74 -7.91
CA LEU A 176 80.66 -36.84 -9.18
C LEU A 176 82.01 -36.11 -9.15
N LYS A 177 82.06 -34.92 -8.55
CA LYS A 177 83.30 -34.16 -8.35
C LYS A 177 84.31 -34.93 -7.50
N LYS A 178 83.85 -35.60 -6.43
CA LYS A 178 84.70 -36.49 -5.60
C LYS A 178 85.20 -37.72 -6.37
N GLN A 179 84.44 -38.21 -7.35
CA GLN A 179 84.83 -39.31 -8.24
C GLN A 179 85.79 -38.87 -9.37
N GLY A 180 86.18 -37.59 -9.41
CA GLY A 180 87.09 -37.05 -10.44
C GLY A 180 86.39 -36.58 -11.72
N HIS A 181 85.06 -36.60 -11.78
CA HIS A 181 84.31 -36.00 -12.88
C HIS A 181 84.26 -34.48 -12.69
N PHE A 182 84.94 -33.73 -13.57
CA PHE A 182 84.81 -32.29 -13.66
C PHE A 182 83.53 -31.93 -14.42
N LEU A 183 82.67 -31.15 -13.79
CA LEU A 183 81.49 -30.59 -14.44
C LEU A 183 81.89 -29.29 -15.16
N PRO A 184 81.39 -29.03 -16.37
CA PRO A 184 81.65 -27.78 -17.08
C PRO A 184 81.16 -26.56 -16.27
N GLU A 185 81.97 -25.50 -16.20
CA GLU A 185 81.62 -24.17 -15.65
C GLU A 185 80.47 -23.48 -16.42
N GLU A 186 80.02 -24.10 -17.50
CA GLU A 186 78.90 -23.66 -18.33
C GLU A 186 77.57 -23.73 -17.56
N ASP A 187 77.42 -24.67 -16.62
CA ASP A 187 76.24 -24.76 -15.75
C ASP A 187 76.10 -23.53 -14.85
N ASP A 188 77.20 -23.01 -14.31
CA ASP A 188 77.20 -21.82 -13.46
C ASP A 188 76.89 -20.56 -14.28
N LYS A 189 77.46 -20.46 -15.49
CA LYS A 189 77.14 -19.38 -16.44
C LYS A 189 75.69 -19.43 -16.92
N PHE A 190 75.13 -20.62 -17.09
CA PHE A 190 73.72 -20.79 -17.43
C PHE A 190 72.82 -20.37 -16.27
N LEU A 191 73.13 -20.76 -15.03
CA LEU A 191 72.37 -20.34 -13.85
C LEU A 191 72.47 -18.83 -13.57
N GLU A 192 73.62 -18.20 -13.86
CA GLU A 192 73.73 -16.73 -13.86
C GLU A 192 72.88 -16.08 -14.94
N LYS A 193 72.88 -16.61 -16.17
CA LYS A 193 72.01 -16.11 -17.26
C LYS A 193 70.53 -16.27 -16.93
N VAL A 194 70.14 -17.40 -16.34
CA VAL A 194 68.75 -17.64 -15.88
C VAL A 194 68.38 -16.65 -14.77
N ARG A 195 69.25 -16.44 -13.78
CA ARG A 195 69.02 -15.42 -12.74
C ARG A 195 68.89 -14.01 -13.31
N ALA A 196 69.78 -13.62 -14.22
CA ALA A 196 69.73 -12.32 -14.87
C ALA A 196 68.46 -12.15 -15.71
N ALA A 197 67.99 -13.20 -16.39
CA ALA A 197 66.74 -13.19 -17.15
C ALA A 197 65.51 -13.06 -16.23
N VAL A 198 65.51 -13.77 -15.08
CA VAL A 198 64.42 -13.67 -14.08
C VAL A 198 64.39 -12.29 -13.42
N GLU A 199 65.54 -11.72 -13.02
CA GLU A 199 65.59 -10.35 -12.48
C GLU A 199 65.13 -9.29 -13.49
N GLU A 200 65.45 -9.47 -14.77
CA GLU A 200 64.99 -8.58 -15.83
C GLU A 200 63.48 -8.71 -16.07
N GLU A 201 62.93 -9.93 -16.03
CA GLU A 201 61.48 -10.18 -16.08
C GLU A 201 60.76 -9.55 -14.88
N GLU A 202 61.28 -9.70 -13.66
CA GLU A 202 60.73 -9.05 -12.46
C GLU A 202 60.76 -7.52 -12.58
N ARG A 203 61.84 -6.94 -13.11
CA ARG A 203 61.92 -5.50 -13.41
C ARG A 203 60.85 -5.06 -14.41
N GLN A 204 60.63 -5.84 -15.46
CA GLN A 204 59.63 -5.56 -16.48
C GLN A 204 58.21 -5.71 -15.93
N ALA A 205 57.95 -6.71 -15.09
CA ALA A 205 56.67 -6.90 -14.41
C ALA A 205 56.34 -5.75 -13.45
N LEU A 206 57.33 -5.28 -12.68
CA LEU A 206 57.18 -4.10 -11.81
C LEU A 206 56.89 -2.83 -12.62
N ALA A 207 57.64 -2.59 -13.71
CA ALA A 207 57.40 -1.45 -14.58
C ALA A 207 56.01 -1.51 -15.25
N ALA A 208 55.56 -2.69 -15.67
CA ALA A 208 54.22 -2.90 -16.23
C ALA A 208 53.13 -2.63 -15.18
N ALA A 209 53.28 -3.18 -13.97
CA ALA A 209 52.37 -2.95 -12.85
C ALA A 209 52.28 -1.46 -12.47
N ASP A 210 53.40 -0.73 -12.45
CA ASP A 210 53.42 0.71 -12.21
C ASP A 210 52.68 1.48 -13.31
N THR A 211 52.85 1.10 -14.58
CA THR A 211 52.13 1.74 -15.69
C THR A 211 50.63 1.41 -15.67
N ASP A 212 50.24 0.20 -15.27
CA ASP A 212 48.84 -0.20 -15.18
C ASP A 212 48.16 0.45 -13.97
N ALA A 213 48.84 0.57 -12.83
CA ALA A 213 48.37 1.36 -11.68
C ALA A 213 48.19 2.84 -12.05
N ALA A 214 49.09 3.42 -12.85
CA ALA A 214 48.95 4.78 -13.36
C ALA A 214 47.77 4.94 -14.31
N LYS A 215 47.54 3.97 -15.22
CA LYS A 215 46.37 3.96 -16.11
C LYS A 215 45.06 3.85 -15.34
N ASP A 216 45.00 2.99 -14.32
CA ASP A 216 43.83 2.83 -13.47
C ASP A 216 43.54 4.09 -12.64
N ALA A 217 44.57 4.78 -12.16
CA ALA A 217 44.44 6.07 -11.48
C ALA A 217 43.90 7.17 -12.41
N ILE A 218 44.33 7.19 -13.68
CA ILE A 218 43.81 8.11 -14.69
C ILE A 218 42.36 7.77 -15.03
N ALA A 219 42.03 6.50 -15.25
CA ALA A 219 40.67 6.05 -15.54
C ALA A 219 39.70 6.38 -14.39
N THR A 220 40.11 6.15 -13.14
CA THR A 220 39.30 6.52 -11.96
C THR A 220 39.13 8.03 -11.82
N ALA A 221 40.15 8.84 -12.12
CA ALA A 221 40.05 10.30 -12.16
C ALA A 221 39.11 10.81 -13.29
N GLU A 222 39.14 10.19 -14.46
CA GLU A 222 38.25 10.55 -15.58
C GLU A 222 36.78 10.16 -15.33
N VAL A 223 36.55 9.00 -14.70
CA VAL A 223 35.20 8.60 -14.27
C VAL A 223 34.66 9.57 -13.23
N SER A 224 35.49 10.03 -12.28
CA SER A 224 35.10 11.04 -11.29
C SER A 224 34.74 12.40 -11.91
N ARG A 225 35.49 12.84 -12.94
CA ARG A 225 35.19 14.10 -13.66
C ARG A 225 33.88 14.06 -14.45
N LYS A 226 33.46 12.88 -14.92
CA LYS A 226 32.16 12.71 -15.61
C LYS A 226 30.97 12.67 -14.64
N THR A 227 31.18 12.44 -13.35
CA THR A 227 30.12 12.31 -12.33
C THR A 227 29.84 13.58 -11.53
N VAL A 228 30.39 14.75 -11.90
CA VAL A 228 29.99 16.01 -11.27
C VAL A 228 28.61 16.43 -11.81
N PRO A 229 27.54 16.41 -10.98
CA PRO A 229 26.23 16.89 -11.39
C PRO A 229 26.26 18.42 -11.41
N THR A 230 26.06 19.01 -12.59
CA THR A 230 25.65 20.41 -12.69
C THR A 230 24.20 20.47 -12.19
N TYR A 231 23.97 21.12 -11.04
CA TYR A 231 22.62 21.39 -10.53
C TYR A 231 21.97 22.61 -11.23
N PRO A 232 20.62 22.70 -11.24
CA PRO A 232 19.84 23.21 -12.38
C PRO A 232 19.23 24.60 -12.15
N GLU A 233 18.83 25.26 -13.24
CA GLU A 233 17.93 26.42 -13.19
C GLU A 233 16.80 26.27 -14.23
N SER A 234 15.61 25.98 -13.70
CA SER A 234 14.22 26.23 -14.14
C SER A 234 13.82 26.21 -15.64
N ARG A 235 12.87 25.32 -15.99
CA ARG A 235 11.46 25.58 -16.43
C ARG A 235 10.93 24.46 -17.35
N ASP A 236 9.76 23.93 -16.99
CA ASP A 236 8.87 23.06 -17.80
C ASP A 236 8.28 23.83 -19.03
N PRO A 237 7.46 23.23 -19.96
CA PRO A 237 6.85 21.89 -20.01
C PRO A 237 6.79 21.18 -21.41
N ASP A 238 6.23 19.96 -21.39
CA ASP A 238 5.42 19.29 -22.43
C ASP A 238 5.97 18.47 -23.63
N SER A 239 5.30 17.32 -23.79
CA SER A 239 4.98 16.53 -25.01
C SER A 239 5.84 15.31 -25.43
N ALA A 240 5.34 14.14 -25.00
CA ALA A 240 4.92 12.96 -25.76
C ALA A 240 5.85 12.22 -26.77
N THR A 241 5.74 10.87 -26.66
CA THR A 241 5.91 9.79 -27.68
C THR A 241 7.34 9.47 -28.14
N ASP A 242 7.82 8.24 -28.38
CA ASP A 242 7.23 6.89 -28.49
C ASP A 242 8.33 5.82 -28.32
N ARG A 243 7.91 4.63 -27.86
CA ARG A 243 8.37 3.23 -28.09
C ARG A 243 9.80 2.78 -28.39
N SER A 244 9.94 1.47 -28.07
CA SER A 244 10.85 0.41 -28.56
C SER A 244 12.13 0.23 -27.73
N GLU A 245 12.60 -0.96 -27.35
CA GLU A 245 12.37 -2.32 -27.86
C GLU A 245 12.95 -3.36 -26.85
N GLU A 246 12.35 -4.55 -26.87
CA GLU A 246 12.94 -5.91 -26.74
C GLU A 246 14.05 -6.24 -25.72
N ARG A 247 13.80 -7.30 -24.93
CA ARG A 247 14.89 -8.22 -24.55
C ARG A 247 14.48 -9.68 -24.68
N ILE A 248 15.11 -10.30 -25.67
CA ILE A 248 15.10 -11.69 -26.11
C ILE A 248 16.00 -12.54 -25.18
N ASP A 249 15.40 -13.63 -24.69
CA ASP A 249 15.86 -15.03 -24.64
C ASP A 249 16.98 -15.64 -23.75
N GLN A 250 16.59 -16.84 -23.29
CA GLN A 250 17.30 -18.14 -23.21
C GLN A 250 18.21 -18.41 -21.99
N ARG A 251 17.86 -19.37 -21.09
CA ARG A 251 17.89 -20.88 -21.13
C ARG A 251 19.32 -21.39 -20.78
N SER A 252 19.61 -22.39 -19.93
CA SER A 252 19.05 -23.73 -19.66
C SER A 252 19.46 -24.23 -18.24
N ALA A 253 18.61 -24.94 -17.50
CA ALA A 253 18.48 -26.41 -17.36
C ALA A 253 19.63 -27.16 -16.66
N GLY A 254 19.27 -27.88 -15.59
CA GLY A 254 20.05 -28.93 -14.93
C GLY A 254 19.17 -29.64 -13.90
N ALA A 255 18.75 -30.86 -14.21
CA ALA A 255 17.91 -31.73 -13.40
C ALA A 255 18.72 -32.46 -12.32
N ASP A 256 18.08 -32.81 -11.20
CA ASP A 256 18.10 -34.14 -10.56
C ASP A 256 17.52 -34.05 -9.13
N ASP A 257 16.27 -34.50 -8.97
CA ASP A 257 15.65 -34.72 -7.65
C ASP A 257 15.64 -36.22 -7.37
N LYS A 258 16.53 -36.64 -6.46
CA LYS A 258 16.63 -38.02 -5.96
C LYS A 258 16.01 -38.09 -4.57
N VAL A 259 14.80 -38.61 -4.51
CA VAL A 259 14.13 -39.03 -3.27
C VAL A 259 14.87 -40.23 -2.67
N SER A 260 15.23 -40.14 -1.39
CA SER A 260 15.62 -41.29 -0.57
C SER A 260 15.25 -41.04 0.89
N ASN A 261 14.48 -42.00 1.41
CA ASN A 261 13.97 -42.14 2.77
C ASN A 261 15.05 -42.08 3.85
N THR A 262 14.67 -41.64 5.06
CA THR A 262 14.90 -42.43 6.29
C THR A 262 13.92 -42.03 7.40
N SER A 263 13.15 -43.03 7.83
CA SER A 263 12.45 -43.07 9.12
C SER A 263 13.46 -43.10 10.28
N THR A 264 13.17 -42.38 11.36
CA THR A 264 13.54 -42.81 12.72
C THR A 264 12.56 -42.25 13.75
N ASN A 265 11.74 -43.16 14.28
CA ASN A 265 11.27 -43.29 15.66
C ASN A 265 11.49 -42.11 16.61
N LYS A 266 10.40 -41.62 17.23
CA LYS A 266 10.46 -40.98 18.55
C LYS A 266 9.53 -41.71 19.50
N GLU A 267 10.12 -42.46 20.40
CA GLU A 267 9.54 -42.82 21.70
C GLU A 267 9.64 -41.64 22.68
N PRO A 268 8.85 -41.64 23.76
CA PRO A 268 8.55 -40.48 24.59
C PRO A 268 9.38 -40.41 25.88
N GLY A 269 9.51 -39.20 26.46
CA GLY A 269 9.56 -39.04 27.92
C GLY A 269 10.63 -38.10 28.51
N LYS A 270 10.15 -37.33 29.49
CA LYS A 270 10.81 -36.52 30.55
C LYS A 270 11.29 -35.12 30.14
N GLN A 271 10.65 -34.03 30.55
CA GLN A 271 10.28 -33.47 31.87
C GLN A 271 11.25 -32.37 32.33
N PHE A 272 10.61 -31.28 32.77
CA PHE A 272 11.08 -30.20 33.65
C PHE A 272 11.97 -29.09 33.06
N GLY A 273 11.34 -27.92 33.01
CA GLY A 273 11.93 -26.60 32.90
C GLY A 273 10.92 -25.60 33.47
N GLU A 274 10.78 -25.64 34.79
CA GLU A 274 10.07 -24.66 35.63
C GLU A 274 10.47 -23.23 35.24
N VAL A 275 9.49 -22.42 34.82
CA VAL A 275 9.52 -20.99 35.09
C VAL A 275 8.23 -20.64 35.79
N GLN A 276 8.39 -20.43 37.08
CA GLN A 276 7.37 -20.10 38.04
C GLN A 276 7.09 -18.59 38.01
N GLY A 277 5.83 -18.20 38.02
CA GLY A 277 5.45 -16.82 38.35
C GLY A 277 4.02 -16.45 37.99
N TYR A 278 3.14 -16.51 38.99
CA TYR A 278 1.82 -15.86 39.09
C TYR A 278 0.64 -16.53 38.35
N GLY A 279 -0.06 -17.41 39.08
CA GLY A 279 -1.36 -17.93 38.65
C GLY A 279 -2.02 -18.93 39.60
N ARG A 280 -1.76 -18.86 40.91
CA ARG A 280 -2.53 -19.63 41.91
C ARG A 280 -3.88 -18.95 42.17
N MET A 281 -4.74 -18.89 41.16
CA MET A 281 -6.08 -18.38 41.30
C MET A 281 -7.03 -19.23 40.44
N TYR A 282 -7.79 -20.08 41.14
CA TYR A 282 -8.87 -20.95 40.65
C TYR A 282 -8.50 -22.16 39.77
N ASP A 283 -8.24 -23.31 40.40
CA ASP A 283 -8.39 -24.62 39.76
C ASP A 283 -9.88 -24.98 39.65
N TYR A 284 -10.58 -24.34 38.71
CA TYR A 284 -11.96 -24.67 38.33
C TYR A 284 -12.01 -25.89 37.40
N ALA A 285 -10.87 -26.36 36.90
CA ALA A 285 -10.77 -27.42 35.91
C ALA A 285 -11.02 -28.81 36.50
N ALA A 286 -10.73 -29.00 37.80
CA ALA A 286 -10.87 -30.29 38.48
C ALA A 286 -12.32 -30.67 38.87
N ASN A 287 -13.28 -29.74 38.81
CA ASN A 287 -14.67 -29.95 39.27
C ASN A 287 -15.71 -29.97 38.13
N LEU A 288 -15.28 -30.04 36.86
CA LEU A 288 -16.20 -30.11 35.74
C LEU A 288 -16.71 -31.55 35.54
N PRO A 289 -18.03 -31.78 35.35
CA PRO A 289 -18.52 -33.08 34.92
C PRO A 289 -17.78 -33.52 33.65
N MET A 290 -17.45 -34.81 33.57
CA MET A 290 -16.63 -35.40 32.50
C MET A 290 -17.10 -35.00 31.09
N GLU A 291 -18.41 -34.84 30.93
CA GLU A 291 -19.11 -34.43 29.70
C GLU A 291 -18.66 -33.05 29.19
N PHE A 292 -18.24 -32.14 30.07
CA PHE A 292 -17.77 -30.80 29.69
C PHE A 292 -16.27 -30.73 29.46
N TYR A 293 -15.50 -31.70 29.95
CA TYR A 293 -14.05 -31.69 29.81
C TYR A 293 -13.62 -31.75 28.34
N HIS A 294 -14.36 -32.52 27.54
CA HIS A 294 -14.18 -32.62 26.09
C HIS A 294 -14.36 -31.27 25.38
N TYR A 295 -15.39 -30.52 25.75
CA TYR A 295 -15.70 -29.22 25.14
C TYR A 295 -14.65 -28.15 25.45
N TYR A 296 -14.17 -28.08 26.70
CA TYR A 296 -13.22 -27.03 27.11
C TYR A 296 -11.76 -27.38 26.85
N TYR A 297 -11.36 -28.65 26.98
CA TYR A 297 -9.95 -29.06 26.92
C TYR A 297 -9.63 -30.02 25.77
N GLY A 298 -10.63 -30.58 25.08
CA GLY A 298 -10.39 -31.52 23.98
C GLY A 298 -9.56 -30.92 22.84
N SER A 299 -9.72 -29.62 22.60
CA SER A 299 -9.01 -28.90 21.53
C SER A 299 -7.51 -28.78 21.74
N ASN A 300 -7.02 -28.97 22.98
CA ASN A 300 -5.60 -28.99 23.27
C ASN A 300 -4.90 -30.28 22.79
N THR A 301 -5.67 -31.33 22.49
CA THR A 301 -5.13 -32.66 22.16
C THR A 301 -5.62 -33.17 20.82
N ASP A 302 -6.82 -32.79 20.38
CA ASP A 302 -7.41 -33.22 19.10
C ASP A 302 -8.02 -32.04 18.32
N MET A 303 -7.56 -31.85 17.08
CA MET A 303 -8.06 -30.83 16.16
C MET A 303 -9.53 -31.09 15.74
N GLY A 304 -10.00 -32.33 15.76
CA GLY A 304 -11.40 -32.67 15.47
C GLY A 304 -12.37 -31.96 16.42
N THR A 305 -12.07 -32.02 17.71
CA THR A 305 -12.87 -31.34 18.75
C THR A 305 -12.88 -29.81 18.60
N LEU A 306 -11.76 -29.20 18.20
CA LEU A 306 -11.69 -27.76 17.96
C LEU A 306 -12.62 -27.34 16.81
N ILE A 307 -12.69 -28.16 15.76
CA ILE A 307 -13.59 -27.92 14.62
C ILE A 307 -15.04 -28.06 15.05
N GLU A 308 -15.38 -29.06 15.86
CA GLU A 308 -16.74 -29.27 16.37
C GLU A 308 -17.21 -28.12 17.25
N VAL A 309 -16.38 -27.67 18.20
CA VAL A 309 -16.65 -26.49 19.03
C VAL A 309 -16.81 -25.26 18.13
N ARG A 310 -15.95 -25.07 17.13
CA ARG A 310 -16.08 -23.93 16.22
C ARG A 310 -17.40 -23.96 15.43
N ARG A 311 -17.82 -25.13 14.97
CA ARG A 311 -19.09 -25.33 14.25
C ARG A 311 -20.32 -25.08 15.14
N SER A 312 -20.24 -25.34 16.44
CA SER A 312 -21.36 -25.00 17.34
C SER A 312 -21.47 -23.48 17.56
N TRP A 313 -20.35 -22.77 17.63
CA TRP A 313 -20.31 -21.30 17.72
C TRP A 313 -20.84 -20.60 16.46
N ASP A 314 -20.69 -21.21 15.29
CA ASP A 314 -21.24 -20.70 14.03
C ASP A 314 -22.76 -20.50 14.09
N ALA A 315 -23.49 -21.25 14.92
CA ALA A 315 -24.93 -21.08 15.13
C ALA A 315 -25.31 -19.73 15.77
N PHE A 316 -24.36 -19.09 16.47
CA PHE A 316 -24.57 -17.82 17.16
C PHE A 316 -23.89 -16.62 16.48
N ILE A 317 -22.88 -16.88 15.65
CA ILE A 317 -22.07 -15.84 15.00
C ILE A 317 -22.59 -15.52 13.59
N ARG A 318 -23.24 -16.48 12.90
CA ARG A 318 -23.73 -16.27 11.53
C ARG A 318 -24.86 -15.23 11.47
N PRO A 319 -24.97 -14.44 10.37
CA PRO A 319 -26.11 -13.56 10.15
C PRO A 319 -27.42 -14.37 10.12
N GLY A 320 -28.31 -14.14 11.08
CA GLY A 320 -29.55 -14.92 11.27
C GLY A 320 -29.46 -16.05 12.32
N GLY A 321 -28.31 -16.21 12.99
CA GLY A 321 -28.13 -17.12 14.12
C GLY A 321 -28.84 -16.67 15.40
N SER A 322 -28.97 -17.56 16.37
CA SER A 322 -29.55 -17.22 17.68
C SER A 322 -28.59 -16.31 18.47
N ARG A 323 -29.13 -15.41 19.30
CA ARG A 323 -28.28 -14.56 20.15
C ARG A 323 -27.61 -15.43 21.21
N ILE A 324 -26.31 -15.25 21.42
CA ILE A 324 -25.56 -15.87 22.52
C ILE A 324 -26.31 -15.59 23.83
N PRO A 325 -26.68 -16.60 24.63
CA PRO A 325 -27.35 -16.40 25.91
C PRO A 325 -26.51 -15.52 26.84
N GLY A 326 -26.94 -14.27 27.08
CA GLY A 326 -26.17 -13.26 27.82
C GLY A 326 -26.03 -13.49 29.33
N HIS A 327 -26.43 -14.67 29.84
CA HIS A 327 -26.46 -15.01 31.27
C HIS A 327 -25.61 -16.24 31.60
N TRP A 328 -24.91 -16.84 30.64
CA TRP A 328 -24.14 -18.08 30.86
C TRP A 328 -22.68 -17.88 31.23
N VAL A 329 -22.15 -16.68 31.05
CA VAL A 329 -20.78 -16.37 31.46
C VAL A 329 -20.80 -15.00 32.12
N GLU A 330 -20.62 -14.97 33.44
CA GLU A 330 -20.25 -13.73 34.13
C GLU A 330 -18.84 -13.38 33.64
N PRO A 331 -18.65 -12.25 32.92
CA PRO A 331 -17.35 -11.92 32.39
C PRO A 331 -16.37 -11.76 33.56
N PRO A 332 -15.15 -12.30 33.46
CA PRO A 332 -14.13 -12.05 34.47
C PRO A 332 -13.93 -10.54 34.61
N PRO A 333 -13.54 -10.07 35.81
CA PRO A 333 -13.22 -8.66 35.99
C PRO A 333 -12.16 -8.25 34.97
N PRO A 334 -12.28 -7.03 34.40
CA PRO A 334 -11.36 -6.55 33.38
C PRO A 334 -9.92 -6.65 33.89
N ALA A 335 -9.03 -7.15 33.04
CA ALA A 335 -7.65 -7.43 33.41
C ALA A 335 -6.88 -6.19 33.89
N ASP A 336 -7.26 -5.01 33.38
CA ASP A 336 -6.69 -3.71 33.75
C ASP A 336 -7.76 -2.61 33.82
N GLU A 337 -7.48 -1.54 34.58
CA GLU A 337 -8.35 -0.36 34.70
C GLU A 337 -8.67 0.29 33.34
N ILE A 338 -7.75 0.20 32.39
CA ILE A 338 -7.94 0.71 31.02
C ILE A 338 -9.06 -0.07 30.32
N TRP A 339 -9.08 -1.40 30.43
CA TRP A 339 -10.13 -2.24 29.87
C TRP A 339 -11.47 -2.04 30.58
N ALA A 340 -11.43 -1.81 31.89
CA ALA A 340 -12.63 -1.50 32.69
C ALA A 340 -13.34 -0.23 32.20
N ALA A 341 -12.56 0.80 31.83
CA ALA A 341 -13.09 2.09 31.38
C ALA A 341 -13.89 2.00 30.07
N TYR A 342 -13.60 1.01 29.22
CA TYR A 342 -14.34 0.77 27.96
C TYR A 342 -15.63 -0.04 28.16
N LEU A 343 -15.77 -0.77 29.26
CA LEU A 343 -16.93 -1.62 29.54
C LEU A 343 -18.04 -0.89 30.32
N VAL A 344 -17.71 0.19 31.01
CA VAL A 344 -18.71 1.03 31.70
C VAL A 344 -19.28 2.04 30.70
N PRO A 345 -20.60 2.03 30.41
CA PRO A 345 -21.20 3.08 29.59
C PRO A 345 -21.04 4.42 30.32
N GLN A 346 -20.31 5.36 29.73
CA GLN A 346 -20.25 6.72 30.26
C GLN A 346 -21.66 7.31 30.23
N LYS A 347 -22.17 7.63 31.42
CA LYS A 347 -23.47 8.29 31.60
C LYS A 347 -23.45 9.74 31.12
#